data_AF-A0A534VVK0-F1
#
_entry.id   AF-A0A534VVK0-F1
#
_cell.length_a   1.000
_cell.length_b   1.000
_cell.length_c   1.000
_cell.angle_alpha   90.00
_cell.angle_beta   90.00
_cell.angle_gamma   90.00
#
_symmetry.space_group_name_H-M   'P 1'
#
loop_
_entity.id
_entity.type
_entity.pdbx_description
1 polymer ?
#
loop_
_entity_poly.entity_id
_entity_poly.type
_entity_poly.pdbx_seq_one_letter_code
_entity_poly.pdbx_strand_id
1 'polypeptide(L)' 'MILRLLNPTDGDVATRIALGFPVSEVVPARLDETPDGEARAVDGGRVELVVPAHALRSLRLVGTPPAVPAASRRCERV' A
#
# COMPACT_ATOMS: atom_id res chain seq x y z
N MET A 1 -5.47 -5.28 1.29
CA MET A 1 -6.54 -4.35 0.85
C MET A 1 -6.23 -3.88 -0.57
N ILE A 2 -7.22 -3.59 -1.42
CA ILE A 2 -7.02 -3.01 -2.76
C ILE A 2 -7.51 -1.56 -2.80
N LEU A 3 -6.69 -0.66 -3.31
CA LEU A 3 -7.01 0.72 -3.61
C LEU A 3 -7.14 0.89 -5.12
N ARG A 4 -8.24 1.47 -5.60
CA ARG A 4 -8.49 1.75 -7.02
C ARG A 4 -8.68 3.26 -7.22
N LEU A 5 -7.95 3.82 -8.17
CA LEU A 5 -7.95 5.26 -8.48
C LEU A 5 -8.33 5.44 -9.94
N LEU A 6 -9.49 6.07 -10.16
CA LEU A 6 -9.95 6.43 -11.50
C LEU A 6 -9.61 7.90 -11.74
N ASN A 7 -8.94 8.18 -12.85
CA ASN A 7 -8.82 9.53 -13.39
C ASN A 7 -9.86 9.72 -14.51
N PRO A 8 -10.97 10.43 -14.29
CA PRO A 8 -11.98 10.67 -15.32
C PRO A 8 -11.63 11.84 -16.26
N THR A 9 -10.49 12.51 -16.04
CA THR A 9 -10.11 13.73 -16.77
C THR A 9 -9.26 13.42 -18.00
N ASP A 10 -9.11 14.43 -18.86
CA ASP A 10 -8.37 14.35 -20.12
C ASP A 10 -6.84 14.49 -19.96
N GLY A 11 -6.34 14.66 -18.73
CA GLY A 11 -4.92 14.87 -18.46
C GLY A 11 -4.38 13.97 -17.35
N ASP A 12 -3.07 13.81 -17.30
CA ASP A 12 -2.39 13.07 -16.24
C ASP A 12 -2.56 13.76 -14.88
N VAL A 13 -2.91 12.98 -13.85
CA VAL A 13 -3.08 13.50 -12.48
C VAL A 13 -2.00 12.95 -11.57
N ALA A 14 -1.15 13.85 -11.07
CA ALA A 14 -0.22 13.54 -9.98
C ALA A 14 -1.00 13.46 -8.65
N THR A 15 -1.03 12.27 -8.06
CA THR A 15 -1.81 11.97 -6.85
C THR A 15 -0.89 11.74 -5.66
N ARG A 16 -1.25 12.32 -4.51
CA ARG A 16 -0.65 12.04 -3.20
C ARG A 16 -1.70 11.48 -2.26
N ILE A 17 -1.44 10.31 -1.68
CA ILE A 17 -2.39 9.59 -0.84
C ILE A 17 -1.79 9.43 0.55
N ALA A 18 -2.48 9.99 1.55
CA ALA A 18 -2.14 9.77 2.95
C ALA A 18 -2.88 8.51 3.45
N LEU A 19 -2.13 7.55 3.97
CA LEU A 19 -2.64 6.31 4.53
C LEU A 19 -2.76 6.44 6.05
N GLY A 20 -3.99 6.34 6.57
CA GLY A 20 -4.29 6.46 8.00
C GLY A 20 -4.06 5.18 8.82
N PHE A 21 -3.40 4.17 8.26
CA PHE A 21 -3.16 2.87 8.88
C PHE A 21 -1.81 2.29 8.38
N PRO A 22 -1.20 1.35 9.13
CA PRO A 22 0.11 0.81 8.76
C PRO A 22 0.09 0.05 7.44
N VAL A 23 0.92 0.50 6.49
CA VAL A 23 1.19 -0.14 5.20
C VAL A 23 2.69 -0.17 5.02
N SER A 24 3.26 -1.34 4.73
CA SER A 24 4.69 -1.51 4.49
C SER A 24 5.05 -1.32 3.02
N GLU A 25 4.18 -1.75 2.12
CA GLU A 25 4.40 -1.70 0.68
C GLU A 25 3.11 -1.58 -0.11
N VAL A 26 3.23 -1.06 -1.33
CA VAL A 26 2.19 -1.07 -2.35
C VAL A 26 2.66 -1.82 -3.58
N VAL A 27 1.79 -2.63 -4.17
CA VAL A 27 2.08 -3.41 -5.37
C VAL A 27 1.07 -3.03 -6.45
N PRO A 28 1.47 -2.64 -7.67
CA PRO A 28 0.55 -2.50 -8.79
C PRO A 28 -0.22 -3.80 -8.99
N ALA A 29 -1.51 -3.69 -9.28
CA ALA A 29 -2.36 -4.85 -9.48
C ALA A 29 -3.30 -4.66 -10.68
N ARG A 30 -3.71 -5.77 -11.27
CA ARG A 30 -4.78 -5.83 -12.26
C ARG A 30 -6.15 -5.72 -11.58
N LEU A 31 -7.20 -5.67 -12.40
CA LEU A 31 -8.59 -5.66 -11.93
C LEU A 31 -8.95 -6.90 -11.11
N ASP A 32 -8.40 -8.06 -11.47
CA ASP A 32 -8.54 -9.34 -10.77
C ASP A 32 -7.60 -9.50 -9.55
N GLU A 33 -6.92 -8.41 -9.16
CA GLU A 33 -6.03 -8.33 -8.00
C GLU A 33 -4.69 -9.08 -8.16
N THR A 34 -4.44 -9.65 -9.34
CA THR A 34 -3.14 -10.21 -9.69
C THR A 34 -2.09 -9.09 -9.70
N PRO A 35 -0.92 -9.27 -9.04
CA PRO A 35 0.19 -8.32 -9.12
C PRO A 35 0.61 -8.04 -10.57
N ASP A 36 0.89 -6.77 -10.88
CA ASP A 36 1.20 -6.27 -12.22
C ASP A 36 2.37 -5.27 -12.20
N GLY A 37 3.39 -5.60 -11.42
CA GLY A 37 4.58 -4.75 -11.28
C GLY A 37 5.29 -4.95 -9.96
N GLU A 38 6.33 -4.14 -9.77
CA GLU A 38 7.19 -4.22 -8.60
C GLU A 38 6.54 -3.59 -7.38
N ALA A 39 6.74 -4.24 -6.23
CA ALA A 39 6.40 -3.68 -4.93
C ALA A 39 7.24 -2.44 -4.65
N ARG A 40 6.61 -1.43 -4.06
CA ARG A 40 7.25 -0.21 -3.60
C ARG A 40 7.04 -0.05 -2.11
N ALA A 41 8.13 0.12 -1.37
CA ALA A 41 8.06 0.42 0.05
C ALA A 41 7.30 1.72 0.29
N VAL A 42 6.49 1.75 1.34
CA VAL A 42 5.80 2.95 1.81
C VAL A 42 6.54 3.48 3.03
N ASP A 43 7.10 4.68 2.89
CA ASP A 43 7.67 5.43 4.00
C ASP A 43 6.75 6.58 4.38
N GLY A 44 6.62 6.85 5.68
CA GLY A 44 5.80 7.95 6.22
C GLY A 44 4.30 7.86 5.90
N GLY A 45 3.79 6.69 5.51
CA GLY A 45 2.36 6.49 5.22
C GLY A 45 1.85 7.25 3.99
N ARG A 46 2.72 7.57 3.03
CA ARG A 46 2.34 8.30 1.81
C ARG A 46 2.64 7.48 0.55
N VAL A 47 1.72 7.55 -0.40
CA VAL A 47 1.90 6.99 -1.73
C VAL A 47 1.77 8.12 -2.74
N GLU A 48 2.78 8.24 -3.60
CA GLU A 48 2.78 9.19 -4.73
C GLU A 48 2.81 8.42 -6.04
N LEU A 49 1.91 8.78 -6.96
CA LEU A 49 1.86 8.21 -8.30
C LEU A 49 1.16 9.14 -9.28
N VAL A 50 1.36 8.89 -10.57
CA VAL A 50 0.56 9.49 -11.64
C VAL A 50 -0.54 8.51 -12.07
N VAL A 51 -1.76 9.01 -12.17
CA VAL A 51 -2.87 8.30 -12.80
C VAL A 51 -3.08 8.94 -14.18
N PRO A 52 -2.75 8.22 -15.28
CA PRO A 52 -2.89 8.78 -16.63
C PRO A 52 -4.32 9.21 -16.96
N ALA A 53 -4.50 10.05 -17.98
CA ALA A 53 -5.82 10.43 -18.50
C ALA A 53 -6.71 9.20 -18.75
N HIS A 54 -7.97 9.26 -18.31
CA HIS A 54 -8.97 8.19 -18.42
C HIS A 54 -8.53 6.81 -17.89
N ALA A 55 -7.49 6.73 -17.06
CA ALA A 55 -6.96 5.46 -16.58
C ALA A 55 -7.49 5.08 -15.20
N LEU A 56 -7.57 3.76 -14.97
CA LEU A 56 -7.77 3.16 -13.66
C LEU A 56 -6.45 2.55 -13.18
N ARG A 57 -5.93 2.99 -12.04
CA ARG A 57 -4.79 2.34 -11.36
C ARG A 57 -5.30 1.53 -10.18
N SER A 58 -4.89 0.27 -10.08
CA SER A 58 -5.14 -0.56 -8.90
C SER A 58 -3.84 -0.84 -8.16
N LEU A 59 -3.88 -0.72 -6.83
CA LEU A 59 -2.75 -0.94 -5.93
C LEU A 59 -3.18 -1.90 -4.84
N ARG A 60 -2.44 -2.98 -4.64
CA ARG A 60 -2.53 -3.82 -3.46
C ARG A 60 -1.72 -3.18 -2.34
N LEU A 61 -2.39 -2.88 -1.23
CA LEU A 61 -1.78 -2.39 -0.01
C LEU A 61 -1.47 -3.58 0.91
N VAL A 62 -0.20 -3.71 1.27
CA VAL A 62 0.28 -4.76 2.17
C VAL A 62 0.52 -4.12 3.54
N GLY A 63 -0.18 -4.64 4.54
CA GLY A 63 -0.08 -4.13 5.91
C GLY A 63 1.25 -4.52 6.53
N THR A 64 1.74 -3.66 7.42
CA THR A 64 2.81 -4.06 8.34
C THR A 64 2.26 -5.14 9.27
N PRO A 65 2.93 -6.30 9.45
CA PRO A 65 2.51 -7.24 10.48
C PRO A 65 2.52 -6.54 11.84
N PRO A 66 1.56 -6.82 12.73
CA PRO A 66 1.59 -6.27 14.07
C PRO A 66 2.92 -6.66 14.73
N ALA A 67 3.59 -5.69 15.35
CA ALA A 67 4.76 -5.99 16.16
C ALA A 67 4.32 -6.97 17.25
N VAL A 68 4.74 -8.23 17.18
CA VAL A 68 4.61 -9.16 18.31
C VAL A 68 5.59 -8.64 19.35
N PRO A 69 5.13 -8.11 20.51
CA PRO A 69 6.06 -7.72 21.55
C PRO A 69 6.87 -8.95 21.95
N ALA A 70 8.20 -8.82 21.97
CA ALA A 70 9.08 -9.89 22.41
C ALA A 70 8.59 -10.37 23.78
N ALA A 71 8.10 -11.61 23.83
CA ALA A 71 7.66 -12.20 25.08
C ALA A 71 8.82 -12.10 26.08
N SER A 72 8.61 -11.32 27.14
CA SER A 72 9.52 -11.24 28.28
C SER A 72 9.67 -12.66 28.81
N ARG A 73 10.79 -13.31 28.48
CA ARG A 73 11.20 -14.57 29.11
C ARG A 73 11.58 -14.27 30.55
N ARG A 74 10.59 -14.13 31.44
CA ARG A 74 10.84 -14.32 32.87
C ARG A 74 10.99 -15.82 33.09
N CYS A 75 12.24 -16.26 33.14
CA CYS A 75 12.61 -17.53 33.74
C CYS A 75 12.17 -17.50 35.21
N GLU A 76 11.05 -18.13 35.54
CA GLU A 76 10.80 -18.56 36.92
C GLU A 76 11.37 -19.96 37.07
N ARG A 77 12.55 -20.01 37.73
CA ARG A 77 13.06 -21.24 38.35
C ARG A 77 12.19 -21.52 39.58
N VAL A 78 11.61 -22.70 39.64
CA VAL A 78 11.17 -23.36 40.88
C VAL A 78 11.95 -24.66 41.00
#